data_AF-A0A6L2NCC5-F1
#
_entry.id   AF-A0A6L2NCC5-F1
#
_cell.length_a   1.000
_cell.length_b   1.000
_cell.length_c   1.000
_cell.angle_alpha   90.00
_cell.angle_beta   90.00
_cell.angle_gamma   90.00
#
_symmetry.space_group_name_H-M   'P 1'
#
loop_
_entity.id
_entity.type
_entity.pdbx_description
1 polymer ?
#
loop_
_entity_poly.entity_id
_entity_poly.type
_entity_poly.pdbx_seq_one_letter_code
_entity_poly.pdbx_strand_id
1 'polypeptide(L)'
;MEQENIQTSGTVKLPILKQGEYKMWRLMIEQYFQIQDYTLWDIIENGNSFKPVAQTVKGSSTPHIPGLVTADEKIQKKNDVKARSMLLMALLNEHLMAFNQYKDAKSLFDAITTRFDGNDATRKTQNTLLKQMYKNFSAQCTESLDSIFNKIQKIVSQLAILGESISQEDLNMKFLRIMPSEWNTHVVV
;
A
#
# COMPACT_ATOMS: atom_id res chain seq x y z
N MET A 1 31.17 14.74 -30.90
CA MET A 1 30.67 14.02 -29.71
C MET A 1 29.19 14.31 -29.65
N GLU A 2 28.39 13.45 -30.27
CA GLU A 2 26.94 13.52 -30.20
C GLU A 2 26.46 13.02 -28.83
N GLN A 3 25.41 13.67 -28.35
CA GLN A 3 24.75 13.45 -27.07
C GLN A 3 24.00 12.11 -27.06
N GLU A 4 24.02 11.41 -25.93
CA GLU A 4 22.87 10.63 -25.49
C GLU A 4 22.38 11.18 -24.15
N ASN A 5 21.39 12.06 -24.23
CA ASN A 5 20.53 12.41 -23.12
C ASN A 5 19.53 11.25 -22.95
N ILE A 6 19.81 10.33 -22.04
CA ILE A 6 18.89 9.24 -21.69
C ILE A 6 17.76 9.84 -20.86
N GLN A 7 16.74 10.34 -21.55
CA GLN A 7 15.48 10.74 -20.95
C GLN A 7 14.58 9.50 -20.91
N THR A 8 14.81 8.62 -19.94
CA THR A 8 13.90 7.50 -19.64
C THR A 8 12.64 8.03 -18.99
N SER A 9 11.67 8.47 -19.81
CA SER A 9 10.28 8.60 -19.39
C SER A 9 9.67 7.20 -19.26
N GLY A 10 10.06 6.46 -18.22
CA GLY A 10 9.42 5.20 -17.85
C GLY A 10 8.09 5.48 -17.17
N THR A 11 6.97 5.21 -17.85
CA THR A 11 5.65 5.25 -17.21
C THR A 11 5.64 4.25 -16.04
N VAL A 12 5.55 4.74 -14.81
CA VAL A 12 5.44 3.89 -13.62
C VAL A 12 4.20 3.00 -13.77
N LYS A 13 4.35 1.69 -13.56
CA LYS A 13 3.25 0.73 -13.67
C LYS A 13 2.32 0.83 -12.46
N LEU A 14 1.01 0.85 -12.69
CA LEU A 14 0.00 0.81 -11.62
C LEU A 14 0.15 -0.48 -10.79
N PRO A 15 0.34 -0.40 -9.46
CA PRO A 15 0.46 -1.58 -8.61
C PRO A 15 -0.91 -2.26 -8.42
N ILE A 16 -0.98 -3.56 -8.73
CA ILE A 16 -2.18 -4.38 -8.55
C ILE A 16 -2.20 -4.96 -7.14
N LEU A 17 -3.34 -4.84 -6.45
CA LEU A 17 -3.54 -5.43 -5.13
C LEU A 17 -3.56 -6.96 -5.25
N LYS A 18 -2.82 -7.64 -4.39
CA LYS A 18 -2.87 -9.10 -4.26
C LYS A 18 -3.28 -9.49 -2.84
N GLN A 19 -3.86 -10.68 -2.73
CA GLN A 19 -4.23 -11.24 -1.44
C GLN A 19 -3.00 -11.33 -0.51
N GLY A 20 -3.13 -10.81 0.71
CA GLY A 20 -2.05 -10.83 1.70
C GLY A 20 -0.93 -9.79 1.49
N GLU A 21 -0.97 -9.00 0.40
CA GLU A 21 0.05 -7.99 0.10
C GLU A 21 -0.42 -6.56 0.40
N TYR A 22 -1.55 -6.38 1.10
CA TYR A 22 -2.19 -5.07 1.30
C TYR A 22 -1.25 -3.99 1.82
N LYS A 23 -0.48 -4.27 2.86
CA LYS A 23 0.42 -3.26 3.45
C LYS A 23 1.48 -2.78 2.46
N MET A 24 2.08 -3.70 1.71
CA MET A 24 3.06 -3.36 0.66
C MET A 24 2.37 -2.63 -0.50
N TRP A 25 1.19 -3.10 -0.91
CA TRP A 25 0.39 -2.44 -1.94
C TRP A 25 -0.01 -1.02 -1.54
N ARG A 26 -0.40 -0.77 -0.28
CA ARG A 26 -0.72 0.56 0.24
C ARG A 26 0.45 1.52 0.08
N LEU A 27 1.66 1.09 0.42
CA LEU A 27 2.87 1.88 0.23
C LEU A 27 3.12 2.19 -1.26
N MET A 28 2.99 1.18 -2.13
CA MET A 28 3.21 1.35 -3.57
C MET A 28 2.16 2.24 -4.23
N ILE A 29 0.87 2.08 -3.89
CA ILE A 29 -0.22 2.84 -4.50
C ILE A 29 -0.19 4.30 -4.04
N GLU A 30 0.17 4.57 -2.79
CA GLU A 30 0.40 5.93 -2.27
C GLU A 30 1.48 6.65 -3.09
N GLN A 31 2.66 6.03 -3.22
CA GLN A 31 3.76 6.58 -4.02
C GLN A 31 3.36 6.78 -5.47
N TYR A 32 2.62 5.83 -6.05
CA TYR A 32 2.12 5.94 -7.42
C TYR A 32 1.22 7.18 -7.60
N PHE A 33 0.28 7.44 -6.69
CA PHE A 33 -0.56 8.63 -6.76
C PHE A 33 0.25 9.92 -6.58
N GLN A 34 1.17 9.95 -5.61
CA GLN A 34 2.01 11.12 -5.34
C GLN A 34 2.87 11.52 -6.55
N ILE A 35 3.44 10.54 -7.27
CA ILE A 35 4.23 10.78 -8.49
C ILE A 35 3.36 11.32 -9.64
N GLN A 36 2.12 10.85 -9.75
CA GLN A 36 1.21 11.27 -10.82
C GLN A 36 0.68 12.69 -10.60
N ASP A 37 0.21 12.96 -9.37
CA ASP A 37 -0.29 14.25 -8.90
C ASP A 37 -0.58 14.13 -7.40
N TYR A 38 0.16 14.86 -6.56
CA TYR A 38 0.02 14.81 -5.11
C TYR A 38 -1.41 15.10 -4.62
N THR A 39 -2.19 15.87 -5.37
CA THR A 39 -3.58 16.21 -5.01
C THR A 39 -4.53 15.01 -5.09
N LEU A 40 -4.16 13.94 -5.82
CA LEU A 40 -4.94 12.72 -5.89
C LEU A 40 -4.90 11.95 -4.58
N TRP A 41 -3.73 11.84 -3.95
CA TRP A 41 -3.60 11.17 -2.65
C TRP A 41 -4.31 11.96 -1.55
N ASP A 42 -4.21 13.28 -1.57
CA ASP A 42 -4.93 14.15 -0.63
C ASP A 42 -6.46 13.91 -0.67
N ILE A 43 -7.05 13.77 -1.85
CA ILE A 43 -8.47 13.44 -2.01
C ILE A 43 -8.82 12.03 -1.49
N ILE A 44 -7.93 11.06 -1.67
CA ILE A 44 -8.13 9.69 -1.15
C ILE A 44 -8.13 9.70 0.38
N GLU A 45 -7.22 10.44 1.00
CA GLU A 45 -7.05 10.47 2.46
C GLU A 45 -8.12 11.33 3.15
N ASN A 46 -8.30 12.56 2.67
CA ASN A 46 -9.13 13.57 3.31
C ASN A 46 -10.57 13.62 2.76
N GLY A 47 -10.79 13.05 1.58
CA GLY A 47 -12.07 13.06 0.89
C GLY A 47 -12.29 14.34 0.11
N ASN A 48 -13.20 14.31 -0.86
CA ASN A 48 -13.65 15.54 -1.49
C ASN A 48 -14.56 16.31 -0.51
N SER A 49 -14.42 17.63 -0.46
CA SER A 49 -15.30 18.49 0.34
C SER A 49 -16.67 18.70 -0.31
N PHE A 50 -16.87 18.20 -1.53
CA PHE A 50 -18.08 18.41 -2.31
C PHE A 50 -19.21 17.51 -1.84
N LYS A 51 -20.16 18.07 -1.09
CA LYS A 51 -21.45 17.43 -0.81
C LYS A 51 -22.48 17.99 -1.79
N PRO A 52 -23.04 17.19 -2.72
CA PRO A 52 -24.14 17.65 -3.54
C PRO A 52 -25.34 17.90 -2.62
N VAL A 53 -25.71 19.16 -2.44
CA VAL A 53 -26.92 19.53 -1.71
C VAL A 53 -28.11 19.03 -2.52
N ALA A 54 -28.80 18.00 -2.04
CA ALA A 54 -30.07 17.57 -2.58
C ALA A 54 -31.17 18.52 -2.08
N GLN A 55 -31.70 19.38 -2.94
CA GLN A 55 -32.94 20.10 -2.62
C GLN A 55 -34.15 19.28 -3.07
N THR A 56 -34.86 18.72 -2.10
CA THR A 56 -36.28 18.39 -2.23
C THR A 56 -37.07 19.71 -2.22
N VAL A 57 -37.43 20.22 -3.39
CA VAL A 57 -38.27 21.42 -3.50
C VAL A 57 -39.72 21.03 -3.22
N LYS A 58 -40.22 21.34 -2.02
CA LYS A 58 -41.65 21.55 -1.77
C LYS A 58 -41.90 23.05 -1.63
N GLY A 59 -42.37 23.65 -2.73
CA GLY A 59 -43.19 24.86 -2.76
C GLY A 59 -42.60 26.11 -2.10
N SER A 60 -41.70 26.81 -2.80
CA SER A 60 -41.59 28.28 -2.72
C SER A 60 -40.71 28.78 -3.85
N SER A 61 -41.29 29.59 -4.74
CA SER A 61 -40.62 30.18 -5.89
C SER A 61 -39.76 31.36 -5.44
N THR A 62 -38.51 31.08 -5.06
CA THR A 62 -37.42 32.05 -5.19
C THR A 62 -36.33 31.40 -6.05
N PRO A 63 -35.92 32.02 -7.17
CA PRO A 63 -34.79 31.51 -7.94
C PRO A 63 -33.53 31.85 -7.17
N HIS A 64 -33.19 31.02 -6.18
CA HIS A 64 -31.84 31.00 -5.65
C HIS A 64 -30.98 30.33 -6.72
N ILE A 65 -30.13 31.13 -7.37
CA ILE A 65 -29.15 30.64 -8.34
C ILE A 65 -28.42 29.46 -7.67
N PRO A 66 -28.46 28.23 -8.23
CA PRO A 66 -27.69 27.11 -7.72
C PRO A 66 -26.25 27.60 -7.60
N GLY A 67 -25.72 27.60 -6.36
CA GLY A 67 -24.43 28.20 -6.04
C GLY A 67 -23.39 27.88 -7.10
N LEU A 68 -22.77 28.93 -7.64
CA LEU A 68 -21.74 28.87 -8.66
C LEU A 68 -20.71 27.78 -8.27
N VAL A 69 -20.72 26.66 -8.98
CA VAL A 69 -19.70 25.62 -8.79
C VAL A 69 -18.34 26.28 -9.04
N THR A 70 -17.51 26.34 -8.01
CA THR A 70 -16.23 27.03 -8.11
C THR A 70 -15.29 26.24 -9.03
N ALA A 71 -14.28 26.92 -9.60
CA ALA A 71 -13.27 26.23 -10.40
C ALA A 71 -12.59 25.10 -9.60
N ASP A 72 -12.38 25.34 -8.30
CA ASP A 72 -11.75 24.40 -7.38
C ASP A 72 -12.63 23.18 -7.12
N GLU A 73 -13.93 23.35 -6.92
CA GLU A 73 -14.88 22.23 -6.77
C GLU A 73 -14.91 21.33 -8.01
N LYS A 74 -14.83 21.94 -9.20
CA LYS A 74 -14.77 21.19 -10.46
C LYS A 74 -13.46 20.41 -10.59
N ILE A 75 -12.34 21.00 -10.17
CA ILE A 75 -11.03 20.33 -10.14
C ILE A 75 -11.06 19.16 -9.14
N GLN A 76 -11.57 19.37 -7.94
CA GLN A 76 -11.65 18.33 -6.92
C GLN A 76 -12.53 17.16 -7.36
N LYS A 77 -13.68 17.43 -7.99
CA LYS A 77 -14.55 16.38 -8.55
C LYS A 77 -13.86 15.60 -9.68
N LYS A 78 -13.11 16.28 -10.55
CA LYS A 78 -12.33 15.62 -11.60
C LYS A 78 -11.26 14.70 -11.00
N ASN A 79 -10.56 15.18 -9.98
CA ASN A 79 -9.50 14.43 -9.32
C ASN A 79 -10.06 13.25 -8.51
N ASP A 80 -11.22 13.40 -7.86
CA ASP A 80 -11.94 12.31 -7.19
C ASP A 80 -12.32 11.19 -8.17
N VAL A 81 -12.92 11.55 -9.32
CA VAL A 81 -13.25 10.57 -10.36
C VAL A 81 -11.99 9.86 -10.87
N LYS A 82 -10.91 10.62 -11.12
CA LYS A 82 -9.64 10.07 -11.58
C LYS A 82 -9.03 9.10 -10.55
N ALA A 83 -8.97 9.51 -9.28
CA ALA A 83 -8.45 8.70 -8.19
C ALA A 83 -9.26 7.41 -7.98
N ARG A 84 -10.59 7.53 -7.95
CA ARG A 84 -11.51 6.39 -7.87
C ARG A 84 -11.30 5.40 -9.03
N SER A 85 -11.22 5.90 -10.26
CA SER A 85 -10.96 5.05 -11.44
C SER A 85 -9.62 4.32 -11.35
N MET A 86 -8.56 5.02 -10.93
CA MET A 86 -7.23 4.41 -10.74
C MET A 86 -7.24 3.34 -9.64
N LEU A 87 -7.91 3.58 -8.51
CA LEU A 87 -8.09 2.58 -7.46
C LEU A 87 -8.83 1.34 -7.95
N LEU A 88 -9.92 1.50 -8.72
CA LEU A 88 -10.65 0.37 -9.31
C LEU A 88 -9.78 -0.44 -10.28
N MET A 89 -8.93 0.21 -11.07
CA MET A 89 -7.98 -0.46 -11.97
C MET A 89 -6.84 -1.18 -11.23
N ALA A 90 -6.55 -0.77 -10.00
CA ALA A 90 -5.58 -1.43 -9.13
C ALA A 90 -6.14 -2.70 -8.48
N LEU A 91 -7.44 -2.99 -8.66
CA LEU A 91 -8.09 -4.19 -8.17
C LEU A 91 -8.22 -5.25 -9.26
N LEU A 92 -8.19 -6.50 -8.81
CA LEU A 92 -8.47 -7.71 -9.56
C LEU A 92 -9.97 -7.71 -9.95
N ASN A 93 -10.30 -8.21 -11.13
CA ASN A 93 -11.68 -8.25 -11.63
C ASN A 93 -12.66 -8.92 -10.65
N GLU A 94 -12.22 -9.96 -9.93
CA GLU A 94 -13.02 -10.68 -8.94
C GLU A 94 -13.51 -9.82 -7.76
N HIS A 95 -12.80 -8.73 -7.45
CA HIS A 95 -13.16 -7.81 -6.37
C HIS A 95 -13.92 -6.59 -6.88
N LEU A 96 -13.79 -6.27 -8.17
CA LEU A 96 -14.26 -5.02 -8.78
C LEU A 96 -15.78 -4.82 -8.59
N MET A 97 -16.57 -5.89 -8.71
CA MET A 97 -18.03 -5.83 -8.52
C MET A 97 -18.43 -5.41 -7.09
N ALA A 98 -17.70 -5.85 -6.07
CA ALA A 98 -17.98 -5.51 -4.67
C ALA A 98 -17.62 -4.05 -4.33
N PHE A 99 -16.72 -3.44 -5.11
CA PHE A 99 -16.19 -2.11 -4.86
C PHE A 99 -16.78 -1.02 -5.77
N ASN A 100 -17.44 -1.39 -6.87
CA ASN A 100 -18.01 -0.39 -7.79
C ASN A 100 -19.14 0.46 -7.16
N GLN A 101 -19.74 0.01 -6.06
CA GLN A 101 -20.80 0.73 -5.33
C GLN A 101 -20.32 2.02 -4.65
N TYR A 102 -19.02 2.14 -4.34
CA TYR A 102 -18.45 3.33 -3.70
C TYR A 102 -18.33 4.46 -4.71
N LYS A 103 -18.82 5.65 -4.36
CA LYS A 103 -19.03 6.76 -5.30
C LYS A 103 -17.86 7.75 -5.33
N ASP A 104 -17.09 7.83 -4.26
CA ASP A 104 -15.95 8.71 -4.08
C ASP A 104 -14.68 7.90 -3.80
N ALA A 105 -13.51 8.50 -4.06
CA ALA A 105 -12.23 7.81 -3.95
C ALA A 105 -11.91 7.41 -2.49
N LYS A 106 -12.28 8.25 -1.53
CA LYS A 106 -12.07 8.01 -0.10
C LYS A 106 -12.86 6.81 0.40
N SER A 107 -14.17 6.79 0.19
CA SER A 107 -15.02 5.69 0.66
C SER A 107 -14.63 4.35 0.02
N LEU A 108 -14.20 4.38 -1.25
CA LEU A 108 -13.62 3.22 -1.92
C LEU A 108 -12.34 2.75 -1.22
N PHE A 109 -11.40 3.65 -0.94
CA PHE A 109 -10.14 3.30 -0.29
C PHE A 109 -10.32 2.81 1.15
N ASP A 110 -11.23 3.42 1.91
CA ASP A 110 -11.59 3.00 3.27
C ASP A 110 -12.18 1.57 3.26
N ALA A 111 -13.00 1.25 2.26
CA ALA A 111 -13.54 -0.09 2.07
C ALA A 111 -12.46 -1.11 1.68
N ILE A 112 -11.53 -0.75 0.79
CA ILE A 112 -10.38 -1.59 0.43
C ILE A 112 -9.54 -1.86 1.69
N THR A 113 -9.24 -0.81 2.46
CA THR A 113 -8.52 -0.90 3.72
C THR A 113 -9.21 -1.87 4.68
N THR A 114 -10.50 -1.70 4.90
CA THR A 114 -11.30 -2.54 5.79
C THR A 114 -11.28 -4.01 5.37
N ARG A 115 -11.36 -4.28 4.07
CA ARG A 115 -11.38 -5.65 3.55
C ARG A 115 -10.02 -6.34 3.60
N PHE A 116 -8.94 -5.62 3.26
CA PHE A 116 -7.63 -6.22 2.98
C PHE A 116 -6.57 -5.98 4.04
N ASP A 117 -6.69 -4.95 4.88
CA ASP A 117 -5.79 -4.78 6.03
C ASP A 117 -6.02 -5.87 7.09
N GLY A 118 -7.18 -6.53 7.01
CA GLY A 118 -7.65 -7.51 7.99
C GLY A 118 -8.09 -6.83 9.28
N ASN A 119 -8.68 -7.62 10.19
CA ASN A 119 -8.97 -7.16 11.53
C ASN A 119 -7.76 -7.39 12.46
N ASP A 120 -7.80 -6.81 13.66
CA ASP A 120 -6.72 -6.93 14.65
C ASP A 120 -6.37 -8.39 14.98
N ALA A 121 -7.33 -9.30 14.93
CA ALA A 121 -7.11 -10.73 15.20
C ALA A 121 -6.28 -11.40 14.08
N THR A 122 -6.58 -11.11 12.81
CA THR A 122 -5.79 -11.59 11.68
C THR A 122 -4.37 -11.02 11.73
N ARG A 123 -4.23 -9.72 12.04
CA ARG A 123 -2.92 -9.07 12.21
C ARG A 123 -2.10 -9.73 13.32
N LYS A 124 -2.72 -9.97 14.48
CA LYS A 124 -2.08 -10.66 15.62
C LYS A 124 -1.66 -12.08 15.27
N THR A 125 -2.50 -12.81 14.52
CA THR A 125 -2.20 -14.17 14.06
C THR A 125 -1.01 -14.19 13.10
N GLN A 126 -1.00 -13.31 12.10
CA GLN A 126 0.11 -13.19 11.15
C GLN A 126 1.42 -12.79 11.85
N ASN A 127 1.37 -11.82 12.76
CA ASN A 127 2.51 -11.40 13.55
C ASN A 127 3.06 -12.56 14.41
N THR A 128 2.17 -13.30 15.07
CA THR A 128 2.57 -14.49 15.86
C THR A 128 3.24 -15.55 14.99
N LEU A 129 2.70 -15.83 13.80
CA LEU A 129 3.27 -16.77 12.85
C LEU A 129 4.66 -16.32 12.36
N LEU A 130 4.82 -15.05 11.99
CA LEU A 130 6.10 -14.50 11.55
C LEU A 130 7.15 -14.52 12.67
N LYS A 131 6.75 -14.21 13.91
CA LYS A 131 7.63 -14.33 15.10
C LYS A 131 8.04 -15.78 15.32
N GLN A 132 7.14 -16.75 15.14
CA GLN A 132 7.47 -18.16 15.23
C GLN A 132 8.40 -18.60 14.10
N MET A 133 8.14 -18.19 12.85
CA MET A 133 9.02 -18.45 11.71
C MET A 133 10.42 -17.88 11.94
N TYR A 134 10.53 -16.65 12.44
CA TYR A 134 11.81 -16.04 12.79
C TYR A 134 12.54 -16.84 13.90
N LYS A 135 11.85 -17.17 14.99
CA LYS A 135 12.43 -17.94 16.10
C LYS A 135 12.91 -19.32 15.67
N ASN A 136 12.10 -20.02 14.88
CA ASN A 136 12.34 -21.39 14.45
C ASN A 136 13.13 -21.48 13.13
N PHE A 137 13.51 -20.35 12.53
CA PHE A 137 14.29 -20.34 11.30
C PHE A 137 15.61 -21.09 11.51
N SER A 138 15.89 -22.03 10.63
CA SER A 138 17.15 -22.76 10.50
C SER A 138 17.57 -22.78 9.03
N ALA A 139 18.85 -22.52 8.76
CA ALA A 139 19.40 -22.68 7.43
C ALA A 139 19.57 -24.16 7.09
N GLN A 140 19.43 -24.52 5.82
CA GLN A 140 19.86 -25.83 5.34
C GLN A 140 21.35 -25.77 4.98
N CYS A 141 22.11 -26.85 5.23
CA CYS A 141 23.55 -26.87 4.95
C CYS A 141 23.91 -26.67 3.47
N THR A 142 22.95 -26.88 2.55
CA THR A 142 23.16 -26.70 1.11
C THR A 142 22.83 -25.28 0.61
N GLU A 143 22.34 -24.39 1.47
CA GLU A 143 21.97 -23.03 1.07
C GLU A 143 23.16 -22.07 1.13
N SER A 144 23.24 -21.14 0.17
CA SER A 144 24.21 -20.06 0.21
C SER A 144 23.89 -19.06 1.32
N LEU A 145 24.92 -18.38 1.82
CA LEU A 145 24.78 -17.30 2.80
C LEU A 145 23.81 -16.21 2.33
N ASP A 146 23.87 -15.81 1.06
CA ASP A 146 22.95 -14.82 0.49
C ASP A 146 21.51 -15.31 0.51
N SER A 147 21.26 -16.59 0.23
CA SER A 147 19.91 -17.17 0.29
C SER A 147 19.37 -17.11 1.73
N ILE A 148 20.19 -17.51 2.70
CA ILE A 148 19.85 -17.51 4.13
C ILE A 148 19.54 -16.08 4.60
N PHE A 149 20.42 -15.13 4.26
CA PHE A 149 20.25 -13.72 4.61
C PHE A 149 18.97 -13.15 4.01
N ASN A 150 18.73 -13.34 2.72
CA ASN A 150 17.54 -12.85 2.03
C ASN A 150 16.23 -13.40 2.63
N LYS A 151 16.22 -14.68 3.02
CA LYS A 151 15.05 -15.31 3.65
C LYS A 151 14.75 -14.71 5.02
N ILE A 152 15.76 -14.50 5.86
CA ILE A 152 15.58 -13.85 7.16
C ILE A 152 15.19 -12.39 7.02
N GLN A 153 15.86 -11.65 6.13
CA GLN A 153 15.59 -10.24 5.90
C GLN A 153 14.17 -10.02 5.41
N LYS A 154 13.64 -10.95 4.61
CA LYS A 154 12.23 -10.98 4.21
C LYS A 154 11.28 -11.10 5.41
N ILE A 155 11.55 -11.99 6.37
CA ILE A 155 10.73 -12.13 7.59
C ILE A 155 10.78 -10.85 8.42
N VAL A 156 11.98 -10.28 8.61
CA VAL A 156 12.19 -9.06 9.40
C VAL A 156 11.48 -7.87 8.75
N SER A 157 11.56 -7.73 7.44
CA SER A 157 10.86 -6.68 6.69
C SER A 157 9.34 -6.80 6.81
N GLN A 158 8.80 -8.02 6.78
CA GLN A 158 7.37 -8.25 6.98
C GLN A 158 6.91 -7.94 8.41
N LEU A 159 7.75 -8.23 9.41
CA LEU A 159 7.48 -7.83 10.80
C LEU A 159 7.46 -6.30 10.96
N ALA A 160 8.42 -5.60 10.34
CA ALA A 160 8.50 -4.14 10.37
C ALA A 160 7.23 -3.49 9.80
N ILE A 161 6.70 -4.04 8.71
CA ILE A 161 5.44 -3.61 8.08
C ILE A 161 4.24 -3.75 9.04
N LEU A 162 4.29 -4.72 9.97
CA LEU A 162 3.25 -4.93 10.99
C LEU A 162 3.50 -4.11 12.27
N GLY A 163 4.52 -3.24 12.29
CA GLY A 163 4.88 -2.40 13.43
C GLY A 163 5.82 -3.07 14.44
N GLU A 164 6.40 -4.23 14.10
CA GLU A 164 7.34 -4.95 14.96
C GLU A 164 8.76 -4.73 14.45
N SER A 165 9.63 -4.18 15.28
CA SER A 165 11.05 -4.02 14.94
C SER A 165 11.89 -5.11 15.59
N ILE A 166 12.86 -5.63 14.84
CA ILE A 166 13.95 -6.45 15.35
C ILE A 166 15.20 -5.59 15.29
N SER A 167 15.96 -5.51 16.39
CA SER A 167 17.20 -4.74 16.39
C SER A 167 18.21 -5.35 15.43
N GLN A 168 19.10 -4.53 14.86
CA GLN A 168 20.17 -5.05 14.00
C GLN A 168 21.08 -6.02 14.77
N GLU A 169 21.29 -5.79 16.07
CA GLU A 169 22.06 -6.67 16.95
C GLU A 169 21.41 -8.05 17.07
N ASP A 170 20.12 -8.12 17.37
CA ASP A 170 19.38 -9.39 17.45
C ASP A 170 19.38 -10.13 16.12
N LEU A 171 19.24 -9.40 15.02
CA LEU A 171 19.30 -9.93 13.67
C LEU A 171 20.66 -10.56 13.37
N ASN A 172 21.74 -9.84 13.65
CA ASN A 172 23.12 -10.31 13.48
C ASN A 172 23.36 -11.56 14.33
N MET A 173 22.97 -11.53 15.60
CA MET A 173 23.12 -12.68 16.51
C MET A 173 22.33 -13.90 16.05
N LYS A 174 21.10 -13.70 15.54
CA LYS A 174 20.31 -14.78 14.96
C LYS A 174 20.97 -15.35 13.70
N PHE A 175 21.50 -14.49 12.82
CA PHE A 175 22.17 -14.90 11.59
C PHE A 175 23.44 -15.72 11.88
N LEU A 176 24.25 -15.31 12.86
CA LEU A 176 25.43 -16.07 13.28
C LEU A 176 25.05 -17.45 13.86
N ARG A 177 23.97 -17.55 14.64
CA ARG A 177 23.52 -18.82 15.24
C ARG A 177 23.03 -19.87 14.24
N ILE A 178 22.48 -19.43 13.11
CA ILE A 178 21.92 -20.32 12.09
C ILE A 178 22.90 -20.62 10.96
N MET A 179 24.09 -19.99 10.95
CA MET A 179 25.05 -20.20 9.89
C MET A 179 25.45 -21.69 9.82
N PRO A 180 25.56 -22.25 8.61
CA PRO A 180 26.08 -23.61 8.46
C PRO A 180 27.47 -23.71 9.08
N SER A 181 27.75 -24.84 9.73
CA SER A 181 29.01 -25.06 10.43
C SER A 181 30.25 -24.90 9.56
N GLU A 182 30.12 -25.05 8.24
CA GLU A 182 31.21 -24.84 7.26
C GLU A 182 31.76 -23.40 7.28
N TRP A 183 30.97 -22.43 7.75
CA TRP A 183 31.33 -21.01 7.80
C TRP A 183 31.77 -20.54 9.19
N ASN A 184 31.64 -21.38 10.23
CA ASN A 184 32.03 -21.03 11.60
C ASN A 184 33.55 -20.82 11.76
N THR A 185 34.36 -21.39 10.88
CA THR A 185 35.84 -21.24 10.89
C THR A 185 36.33 -19.91 10.31
N HIS A 186 35.47 -19.12 9.65
CA HIS A 186 35.85 -17.88 8.98
C HIS A 186 35.30 -16.62 9.65
N VAL A 187 34.53 -16.75 10.73
CA VAL A 187 34.03 -15.62 11.53
C VAL A 187 34.86 -15.51 12.80
N VAL A 188 35.74 -14.52 12.86
CA VAL A 188 36.42 -14.14 14.10
C VAL A 188 35.45 -13.24 14.87
N VAL A 189 35.04 -13.69 16.06
CA VAL A 189 34.21 -12.94 17.03
C VAL A 189 35.01 -11.83 17.66
#